data_AF-A0A7Y5KPR0-F1
#
_entry.id   AF-A0A7Y5KPR0-F1
#
_cell.length_a   1.000
_cell.length_b   1.000
_cell.length_c   1.000
_cell.angle_alpha   90.00
_cell.angle_beta   90.00
_cell.angle_gamma   90.00
#
_symmetry.space_group_name_H-M   'P 1'
#
loop_
_entity.id
_entity.type
_entity.pdbx_description
1 polymer ?
#
loop_
_entity_poly.entity_id
_entity_poly.type
_entity_poly.pdbx_seq_one_letter_code
_entity_poly.pdbx_strand_id
1 'polypeptide(L)'
;MGRRDSFRSAAVTSLANPRCPVTAASVLPQFVAPGSPAAMTTLALGALWTLVAGAWNVVGVQLAHRGHSVVSRPGWKRVIEEVSGAALVAVGISVATAAG
;
A
#
# COMPACT_ATOMS: atom_id res chain seq x y z
N MET A 1 -4.76 3.19 -24.49
CA MET A 1 -5.64 3.47 -23.33
C MET A 1 -5.52 4.93 -22.98
N GLY A 2 -6.61 5.68 -22.92
CA GLY A 2 -6.56 7.07 -22.48
C GLY A 2 -6.22 7.13 -20.99
N ARG A 3 -5.55 8.20 -20.55
CA ARG A 3 -5.21 8.42 -19.13
C ARG A 3 -6.43 8.25 -18.21
N ARG A 4 -7.60 8.65 -18.70
CA ARG A 4 -8.92 8.50 -18.07
C ARG A 4 -9.36 7.04 -17.89
N ASP A 5 -9.08 6.18 -18.87
CA ASP A 5 -9.43 4.75 -18.80
C ASP A 5 -8.57 4.03 -17.77
N SER A 6 -7.27 4.37 -17.68
CA SER A 6 -6.38 3.83 -16.65
C SER A 6 -6.81 4.24 -15.24
N PHE A 7 -7.18 5.51 -15.02
CA PHE A 7 -7.70 5.95 -13.71
C PHE A 7 -9.02 5.28 -13.35
N ARG A 8 -9.92 5.13 -14.33
CA ARG A 8 -11.20 4.45 -14.11
C ARG A 8 -11.00 2.97 -13.83
N SER A 9 -10.10 2.30 -14.55
CA SER A 9 -9.79 0.90 -14.29
C SER A 9 -9.13 0.73 -12.93
N ALA A 10 -8.20 1.60 -12.54
CA ALA A 10 -7.60 1.59 -11.20
C ALA A 10 -8.63 1.83 -10.09
N ALA A 11 -9.56 2.78 -10.29
CA ALA A 11 -10.64 3.05 -9.35
C ALA A 11 -11.59 1.85 -9.22
N VAL A 12 -11.99 1.25 -10.35
CA VAL A 12 -12.83 0.06 -10.37
C VAL A 12 -12.13 -1.11 -9.71
N THR A 13 -10.85 -1.38 -10.00
CA THR A 13 -10.08 -2.44 -9.34
C THR A 13 -9.92 -2.20 -7.84
N SER A 14 -9.74 -0.94 -7.41
CA SER A 14 -9.63 -0.60 -5.99
C SER A 14 -10.96 -0.75 -5.25
N LEU A 15 -12.08 -0.39 -5.89
CA LEU A 15 -13.44 -0.53 -5.34
C LEU A 15 -13.95 -1.98 -5.37
N ALA A 16 -13.56 -2.75 -6.40
CA ALA A 16 -13.90 -4.16 -6.54
C ALA A 16 -13.06 -5.06 -5.64
N ASN A 17 -12.01 -4.53 -4.99
CA ASN A 17 -11.25 -5.27 -3.99
C ASN A 17 -11.93 -5.13 -2.62
N PRO A 18 -12.65 -6.16 -2.13
CA PRO A 18 -13.43 -6.04 -0.90
C PRO A 18 -12.57 -5.81 0.35
N ARG A 19 -11.25 -6.05 0.29
CA ARG A 19 -10.37 -5.92 1.46
C ARG A 19 -10.28 -4.48 1.99
N CYS A 20 -10.28 -3.48 1.11
CA CYS A 20 -10.19 -2.07 1.50
C CYS A 20 -11.44 -1.58 2.26
N PRO A 21 -12.66 -1.72 1.72
CA PRO A 21 -13.86 -1.32 2.46
C PRO A 21 -14.11 -2.19 3.70
N VAL A 22 -13.78 -3.49 3.67
CA VAL A 22 -13.95 -4.37 4.83
C VAL A 22 -12.97 -4.03 5.97
N THR A 23 -11.71 -3.71 5.64
CA THR A 23 -10.73 -3.27 6.66
C THR A 23 -11.08 -1.90 7.21
N ALA A 24 -11.53 -0.97 6.36
CA ALA A 24 -12.00 0.33 6.80
C ALA A 24 -13.22 0.18 7.74
N ALA A 25 -14.20 -0.65 7.37
CA ALA A 25 -15.38 -0.89 8.19
C ALA A 25 -15.07 -1.58 9.54
N SER A 26 -14.02 -2.42 9.62
CA SER A 26 -13.63 -3.09 10.86
C SER A 26 -12.73 -2.24 11.76
N VAL A 27 -11.85 -1.41 11.19
CA VAL A 27 -10.83 -0.67 11.93
C VAL A 27 -11.29 0.72 12.36
N LEU A 28 -12.27 1.33 11.68
CA LEU A 28 -12.67 2.70 11.94
C LEU A 28 -13.66 2.91 13.10
N PRO A 29 -14.65 2.03 13.37
CA PRO A 29 -15.59 2.27 14.47
C PRO A 29 -14.92 2.22 15.85
N GLN A 30 -13.77 1.55 16.00
CA GLN A 30 -13.00 1.50 17.26
C GLN A 30 -12.29 2.83 17.62
N PHE A 31 -12.17 3.77 16.68
CA PHE A 31 -11.59 5.10 16.94
C PHE A 31 -12.64 6.21 17.12
N VAL A 32 -13.93 5.86 17.14
CA VAL A 32 -15.03 6.80 17.33
C VAL A 32 -15.25 7.05 18.81
N ALA A 33 -15.12 8.30 19.25
CA ALA A 33 -15.43 8.70 20.62
C ALA A 33 -16.95 8.57 20.90
N PRO A 34 -17.37 8.14 22.11
CA PRO A 34 -18.79 8.06 22.45
C PRO A 34 -19.48 9.41 22.26
N GLY A 35 -20.47 9.48 21.37
CA GLY A 35 -21.30 10.68 21.16
C GLY A 35 -21.04 11.48 19.87
N SER A 36 -20.06 11.11 19.03
CA SER A 36 -19.91 11.74 17.70
C SER A 36 -20.70 11.00 16.60
N PRO A 37 -21.04 11.66 15.47
CA PRO A 37 -21.62 10.96 14.32
C PRO A 37 -20.62 9.96 13.72
N ALA A 38 -20.70 8.71 14.17
CA ALA A 38 -19.74 7.64 13.86
C ALA A 38 -19.45 7.48 12.35
N ALA A 39 -20.48 7.68 11.51
CA ALA A 39 -20.35 7.60 10.06
C ALA A 39 -19.44 8.70 9.48
N MET A 40 -19.58 9.96 9.92
CA MET A 40 -18.74 11.06 9.43
C MET A 40 -17.29 10.95 9.91
N THR A 41 -17.08 10.57 11.17
CA THR A 41 -15.72 10.36 11.71
C THR A 41 -15.01 9.21 10.99
N THR A 42 -15.72 8.11 10.73
CA THR A 42 -15.23 6.96 9.94
C THR A 42 -14.85 7.38 8.52
N LEU A 43 -15.72 8.13 7.82
CA LEU A 43 -15.41 8.62 6.47
C LEU A 43 -14.21 9.56 6.44
N ALA A 44 -14.08 10.46 7.41
CA ALA A 44 -12.95 11.38 7.52
C ALA A 44 -11.61 10.65 7.73
N LEU A 45 -11.60 9.65 8.62
CA LEU A 45 -10.42 8.80 8.87
C LEU A 45 -10.05 7.96 7.63
N GLY A 46 -11.04 7.38 6.95
CA GLY A 46 -10.83 6.65 5.69
C GLY A 46 -10.26 7.54 4.58
N ALA A 47 -10.74 8.79 4.48
CA ALA A 47 -10.21 9.77 3.54
C ALA A 47 -8.76 10.15 3.85
N LEU A 48 -8.45 10.41 5.13
CA LEU A 48 -7.08 10.70 5.57
C LEU A 48 -6.14 9.53 5.27
N TRP A 49 -6.55 8.30 5.58
CA TRP A 49 -5.77 7.10 5.29
C TRP A 49 -5.51 6.96 3.79
N THR A 50 -6.53 7.16 2.95
CA THR A 50 -6.40 7.12 1.49
C THR A 50 -5.43 8.19 0.98
N LEU A 51 -5.48 9.41 1.54
CA LEU A 51 -4.56 10.49 1.19
C LEU A 51 -3.11 10.15 1.55
N VAL A 52 -2.88 9.62 2.75
CA VAL A 52 -1.54 9.23 3.20
C VAL A 52 -0.99 8.09 2.34
N ALA A 53 -1.78 7.04 2.10
CA ALA A 53 -1.39 5.93 1.24
C ALA A 53 -1.14 6.39 -0.20
N GLY A 54 -1.99 7.27 -0.74
CA GLY A 54 -1.82 7.86 -2.06
C GLY A 54 -0.55 8.69 -2.16
N ALA A 55 -0.30 9.57 -1.19
CA ALA A 55 0.92 10.38 -1.13
C ALA A 55 2.17 9.50 -1.05
N TRP A 56 2.15 8.44 -0.23
CA TRP A 56 3.23 7.49 -0.13
C TRP A 56 3.54 6.80 -1.47
N ASN A 57 2.50 6.35 -2.19
CA ASN A 57 2.64 5.76 -3.51
C ASN A 57 3.21 6.76 -4.54
N VAL A 58 2.72 8.01 -4.53
CA VAL A 58 3.25 9.06 -5.43
C VAL A 58 4.72 9.32 -5.15
N VAL A 59 5.11 9.44 -3.88
CA VAL A 59 6.51 9.59 -3.49
C VAL A 59 7.34 8.39 -3.97
N GLY A 60 6.84 7.17 -3.78
CA GLY A 60 7.48 5.95 -4.25
C GLY A 60 7.68 5.93 -5.77
N VAL A 61 6.65 6.29 -6.54
CA VAL A 61 6.73 6.39 -8.02
C VAL A 61 7.72 7.47 -8.43
N GLN A 62 7.75 8.62 -7.77
CA GLN A 62 8.70 9.69 -8.11
C GLN A 62 10.13 9.31 -7.77
N LEU A 63 10.34 8.62 -6.64
CA LEU A 63 11.65 8.10 -6.27
C LEU A 63 12.10 7.01 -7.23
N ALA A 64 11.20 6.10 -7.62
CA ALA A 64 11.47 5.09 -8.62
C ALA A 64 11.76 5.70 -10.00
N HIS A 65 11.06 6.76 -10.40
CA HIS A 65 11.28 7.43 -11.68
C HIS A 65 12.62 8.17 -11.71
N ARG A 66 12.99 8.85 -10.62
CA ARG A 66 14.32 9.49 -10.47
C ARG A 66 15.45 8.46 -10.36
N GLY A 67 15.21 7.38 -9.63
CA GLY A 67 16.13 6.27 -9.47
C GLY A 67 16.20 5.36 -10.69
N HIS A 68 15.26 5.45 -11.64
CA HIS A 68 15.19 4.57 -12.80
C HIS A 68 16.46 4.65 -13.64
N SER A 69 17.10 5.81 -13.76
CA SER A 69 18.39 5.95 -14.47
C SER A 69 19.56 5.25 -13.77
N VAL A 70 19.48 5.07 -12.44
CA VAL A 70 20.50 4.41 -11.61
C VAL A 70 20.21 2.91 -11.51
N VAL A 71 18.95 2.53 -11.29
CA VAL A 71 18.46 1.16 -11.10
C VAL A 71 18.38 0.38 -12.42
N SER A 72 18.26 1.06 -13.56
CA SER A 72 18.34 0.41 -14.89
C SER A 72 19.73 -0.16 -15.21
N ARG A 73 20.75 0.16 -14.40
CA ARG A 73 22.06 -0.48 -14.51
C ARG A 73 21.98 -1.95 -14.06
N PRO A 74 22.56 -2.90 -14.82
CA PRO A 74 22.49 -4.33 -14.53
C PRO A 74 22.91 -4.71 -13.10
N GLY A 75 23.91 -4.01 -12.53
CA GLY A 75 24.39 -4.26 -11.17
C GLY A 75 23.36 -3.94 -10.08
N TRP A 76 22.60 -2.86 -10.21
CA TRP A 76 21.60 -2.47 -9.19
C TRP A 76 20.39 -3.39 -9.20
N LYS A 77 19.94 -3.85 -10.37
CA LYS A 77 18.89 -4.88 -10.45
C LYS A 77 19.28 -6.14 -9.68
N ARG A 78 20.52 -6.60 -9.87
CA ARG A 78 21.01 -7.81 -9.22
C ARG A 78 21.11 -7.68 -7.70
N VAL A 79 21.59 -6.55 -7.20
CA VAL A 79 21.62 -6.26 -5.75
C VAL A 79 20.20 -6.23 -5.17
N ILE A 80 19.24 -5.59 -5.84
CA ILE A 80 17.85 -5.53 -5.36
C ILE A 80 17.24 -6.92 -5.31
N GLU A 81 17.48 -7.75 -6.32
CA GLU A 81 16.96 -9.12 -6.41
C GLU A 81 17.58 -10.04 -5.36
N GLU A 82 18.91 -9.96 -5.18
CA GLU A 82 19.64 -10.73 -4.16
C GLU A 82 19.22 -10.32 -2.73
N VAL A 83 19.12 -9.02 -2.46
CA VAL A 83 18.68 -8.52 -1.14
C VAL A 83 17.22 -8.89 -0.85
N SER A 84 16.34 -8.76 -1.84
CA SER A 84 14.92 -9.12 -1.68
C SER A 84 14.75 -10.62 -1.43
N GLY A 85 15.48 -11.46 -2.19
CA GLY A 85 15.51 -12.91 -1.99
C GLY A 85 16.05 -13.28 -0.61
N ALA A 86 17.17 -12.69 -0.20
CA ALA A 86 17.77 -12.92 1.12
C ALA A 86 16.83 -12.49 2.26
N ALA A 87 16.16 -11.34 2.12
CA ALA A 87 15.19 -10.86 3.12
C ALA A 87 14.00 -11.81 3.24
N LEU A 88 13.47 -12.33 2.13
CA LEU A 88 12.38 -13.31 2.14
C LEU A 88 12.79 -14.62 2.80
N VAL A 89 14.01 -15.11 2.53
CA VAL A 89 14.56 -16.30 3.18
C VAL A 89 14.72 -16.07 4.68
N ALA A 90 15.29 -14.93 5.09
CA ALA A 90 15.46 -14.59 6.50
C ALA A 90 14.12 -14.50 7.24
N VAL A 91 13.11 -13.86 6.64
CA VAL A 91 11.75 -13.82 7.20
C VAL A 91 11.15 -15.22 7.27
N GLY A 92 11.29 -16.05 6.22
CA GLY A 92 10.81 -17.42 6.22
C GLY A 92 11.43 -18.27 7.34
N ILE A 93 12.73 -18.14 7.56
CA ILE A 93 13.43 -18.79 8.68
C ILE A 93 12.92 -18.25 10.02
N SER A 94 12.76 -16.93 10.17
CA SER A 94 12.24 -16.33 11.40
C SER A 94 10.83 -16.83 11.72
N VAL A 95 9.97 -17.02 10.72
CA VAL A 95 8.61 -17.55 10.91
C VAL A 95 8.66 -19.04 11.24
N ALA A 96 9.48 -19.82 10.54
CA ALA A 96 9.62 -21.26 10.79
C ALA A 96 10.18 -21.55 12.19
N THR A 97 11.06 -20.69 12.71
CA THR A 97 11.64 -20.81 14.04
C THR A 97 10.75 -20.22 15.14
N ALA A 98 9.93 -19.21 14.84
CA ALA A 98 8.94 -18.69 15.79
C ALA A 98 7.68 -19.58 15.90
N ALA A 99 7.45 -20.47 14.94
CA ALA A 99 6.30 -21.38 14.90
C ALA A 99 6.59 -22.78 15.50
N GLY A 100 7.79 -23.01 16.03
CA GLY A 100 8.19 -24.22 16.75
C GLY A 100 8.41 -23.96 18.24
#